data_AF-A0A357CQE1-F1
#
_entry.id   AF-A0A357CQE1-F1
#
_cell.length_a   1.000
_cell.length_b   1.000
_cell.length_c   1.000
_cell.angle_alpha   90.00
_cell.angle_beta   90.00
_cell.angle_gamma   90.00
#
_symmetry.space_group_name_H-M   'P 1'
#
loop_
_entity.id
_entity.type
_entity.pdbx_description
1 polymer ?
#
loop_
_entity_poly.entity_id
_entity_poly.type
_entity_poly.pdbx_seq_one_letter_code
_entity_poly.pdbx_strand_id
1 'polypeptide(L)'
;MVSQLSLVFMICSALLIFVFPVGAAVYLYKKERISLKAIGIGALIFIVFQIVIRIPLLALFSDQPWFQELMQNLLFSAVLVGGLSAGLFEEVGRYLAFRFPLKQVLSWKNGVAYGLGHGGIEAMVLVGMTYINNIIISLMINAGTFKNLIGPGLDAATAEMVKNQLINTP
;
A
#
# COMPACT_ATOMS: atom_id res chain seq x y z
N MET A 1 -20.87 17.91 -0.41
CA MET A 1 -19.98 17.76 -1.60
C MET A 1 -18.56 17.67 -1.08
N VAL A 2 -17.68 16.94 -1.75
CA VAL A 2 -16.26 16.91 -1.40
C VAL A 2 -15.63 18.25 -1.78
N SER A 3 -14.86 18.84 -0.86
CA SER A 3 -14.24 20.14 -1.08
C SER A 3 -13.22 20.10 -2.22
N GLN A 4 -13.08 21.21 -2.97
CA GLN A 4 -12.07 21.32 -4.02
C GLN A 4 -10.65 21.21 -3.43
N LEU A 5 -10.44 21.72 -2.21
CA LEU A 5 -9.15 21.67 -1.54
C LEU A 5 -8.74 20.22 -1.22
N SER A 6 -9.65 19.42 -0.68
CA SER A 6 -9.41 18.00 -0.39
C SER A 6 -9.07 17.24 -1.68
N LEU A 7 -9.79 17.50 -2.78
CA LEU A 7 -9.50 16.90 -4.10
C LEU A 7 -8.09 17.25 -4.59
N VAL A 8 -7.67 18.51 -4.48
CA VAL A 8 -6.32 18.95 -4.87
C VAL A 8 -5.26 18.21 -4.04
N PHE A 9 -5.43 18.12 -2.72
CA PHE A 9 -4.48 17.38 -1.88
C PHE A 9 -4.45 15.88 -2.16
N MET A 10 -5.58 15.25 -2.44
CA MET A 10 -5.61 13.84 -2.85
C MET A 10 -4.82 13.62 -4.15
N ILE A 11 -4.99 14.49 -5.14
CA ILE A 11 -4.27 14.43 -6.41
C ILE A 11 -2.77 14.65 -6.20
N CYS A 12 -2.38 15.67 -5.44
CA CYS A 12 -0.98 15.93 -5.11
C CYS A 12 -0.33 14.74 -4.39
N SER A 13 -1.02 14.14 -3.41
CA SER A 13 -0.56 12.96 -2.69
C SER A 13 -0.39 11.75 -3.61
N ALA A 14 -1.38 11.46 -4.47
CA ALA A 14 -1.28 10.41 -5.47
C ALA A 14 -0.07 10.63 -6.40
N LEU A 15 0.07 11.84 -6.96
CA LEU A 15 1.20 12.17 -7.82
C LEU A 15 2.54 11.98 -7.11
N LEU A 16 2.68 12.43 -5.85
CA LEU A 16 3.90 12.23 -5.08
C LEU A 16 4.21 10.74 -4.90
N ILE A 17 3.22 9.93 -4.54
CA ILE A 17 3.38 8.48 -4.31
C ILE A 17 3.85 7.75 -5.58
N PHE A 18 3.32 8.09 -6.76
CA PHE A 18 3.72 7.43 -8.01
C PHE A 18 5.00 8.02 -8.61
N VAL A 19 5.16 9.34 -8.57
CA VAL A 19 6.28 10.04 -9.21
C VAL A 19 7.55 9.91 -8.39
N PHE A 20 7.49 10.00 -7.06
CA PHE A 20 8.69 10.02 -6.21
C PHE A 20 9.52 8.75 -6.33
N PRO A 21 8.97 7.51 -6.21
CA PRO A 21 9.79 6.31 -6.29
C PRO A 21 10.38 6.11 -7.70
N VAL A 22 9.63 6.43 -8.75
CA VAL A 22 10.10 6.35 -10.14
C VAL A 22 11.20 7.37 -10.40
N GLY A 23 11.00 8.62 -9.97
CA GLY A 23 11.98 9.70 -10.10
C GLY A 23 13.27 9.40 -9.34
N ALA A 24 13.16 8.91 -8.10
CA ALA A 24 14.29 8.47 -7.30
C ALA A 24 15.03 7.30 -7.97
N ALA A 25 14.32 6.35 -8.58
CA ALA A 25 14.94 5.21 -9.26
C ALA A 25 15.73 5.66 -10.48
N VAL A 26 15.16 6.55 -11.29
CA VAL A 26 15.82 7.13 -12.47
C VAL A 26 17.05 7.94 -12.05
N TYR A 27 16.93 8.78 -11.02
CA TYR A 27 18.03 9.60 -10.53
C TYR A 27 19.19 8.75 -10.00
N LEU A 28 18.91 7.78 -9.11
CA LEU A 28 19.93 6.90 -8.54
C LEU A 28 20.56 5.98 -9.60
N TYR A 29 19.79 5.55 -10.60
CA TYR A 29 20.33 4.76 -11.71
C TYR A 29 21.33 5.57 -12.53
N LYS A 30 21.01 6.82 -12.85
CA LYS A 30 21.90 7.71 -13.61
C LYS A 30 23.15 8.12 -12.82
N LYS A 31 22.99 8.46 -11.54
CA LYS A 31 24.06 9.01 -10.70
C LYS A 31 24.95 7.94 -10.06
N GLU A 32 24.34 6.99 -9.36
CA GLU A 32 25.05 6.03 -8.49
C GLU A 32 25.23 4.64 -9.15
N ARG A 33 24.68 4.47 -10.36
CA ARG A 33 24.69 3.20 -11.11
C ARG A 33 24.19 2.04 -10.25
N ILE A 34 23.01 2.23 -9.65
CA ILE A 34 22.33 1.18 -8.89
C ILE A 34 21.89 0.04 -9.81
N SER A 35 21.72 -1.14 -9.23
CA SER A 35 21.19 -2.31 -9.92
C SER A 35 19.67 -2.23 -10.07
N LEU A 36 19.17 -2.15 -11.31
CA LEU A 36 17.73 -2.26 -11.58
C LEU A 36 17.16 -3.61 -11.14
N LYS A 37 17.99 -4.66 -11.14
CA LYS A 37 17.63 -5.97 -10.58
C LYS A 37 17.29 -5.85 -9.09
N ALA A 38 18.01 -5.04 -8.32
CA ALA A 38 17.72 -4.85 -6.90
C ALA A 38 16.36 -4.18 -6.68
N ILE A 39 16.01 -3.16 -7.49
CA ILE A 39 14.68 -2.53 -7.48
C ILE A 39 13.59 -3.57 -7.78
N GLY A 40 13.74 -4.30 -8.89
CA GLY A 40 12.74 -5.28 -9.31
C GLY A 40 12.54 -6.40 -8.29
N ILE A 41 13.63 -6.89 -7.68
CA ILE A 41 13.54 -7.90 -6.62
C ILE A 41 12.90 -7.33 -5.35
N GLY A 42 13.23 -6.09 -4.96
CA GLY A 42 12.57 -5.42 -3.84
C GLY A 42 11.06 -5.37 -4.00
N ALA A 43 10.61 -4.95 -5.18
CA ALA A 43 9.18 -4.89 -5.51
C ALA A 43 8.53 -6.28 -5.54
N LEU A 44 9.19 -7.26 -6.17
CA LEU A 44 8.70 -8.63 -6.23
C LEU A 44 8.52 -9.25 -4.84
N ILE A 45 9.47 -9.02 -3.93
CA ILE A 45 9.42 -9.56 -2.58
C ILE A 45 8.26 -8.98 -1.80
N PHE A 46 8.00 -7.67 -1.91
CA PHE A 46 6.81 -7.07 -1.29
C PHE A 46 5.52 -7.71 -1.83
N ILE A 47 5.39 -7.85 -3.15
CA ILE A 47 4.21 -8.46 -3.77
C ILE A 47 4.02 -9.89 -3.26
N VAL A 48 5.07 -10.72 -3.28
CA VAL A 48 4.96 -12.12 -2.88
C VAL A 48 4.67 -12.26 -1.39
N PHE A 49 5.49 -11.66 -0.52
CA PHE A 49 5.38 -11.88 0.92
C PHE A 49 4.20 -11.15 1.53
N GLN A 50 3.90 -9.94 1.05
CA GLN A 50 2.85 -9.11 1.63
C GLN A 50 1.51 -9.30 0.93
N ILE A 51 1.44 -9.13 -0.40
CA ILE A 51 0.18 -9.18 -1.13
C ILE A 51 -0.30 -10.61 -1.34
N VAL A 52 0.59 -11.54 -1.70
CA VAL A 52 0.19 -12.90 -2.08
C VAL A 52 0.11 -13.84 -0.87
N ILE A 53 0.93 -13.62 0.16
CA ILE A 53 0.99 -14.54 1.31
C ILE A 53 0.36 -13.93 2.56
N ARG A 54 0.92 -12.85 3.13
CA ARG A 54 0.48 -12.32 4.43
C ARG A 54 -0.96 -11.82 4.40
N ILE A 55 -1.34 -10.97 3.45
CA ILE A 55 -2.68 -10.39 3.39
C ILE A 55 -3.75 -11.48 3.25
N PRO A 56 -3.65 -12.45 2.31
CA PRO A 56 -4.61 -13.55 2.21
C PRO A 56 -4.64 -14.43 3.46
N LEU A 57 -3.49 -14.71 4.08
CA LEU A 57 -3.45 -15.45 5.33
C LEU A 57 -4.20 -14.72 6.45
N LEU A 58 -4.02 -13.41 6.58
CA LEU A 58 -4.77 -12.60 7.54
C LEU A 58 -6.26 -12.59 7.23
N ALA A 59 -6.65 -12.51 5.95
CA ALA A 59 -8.04 -12.58 5.54
C ALA A 59 -8.70 -13.91 5.96
N LEU A 60 -8.01 -15.05 5.79
CA LEU A 60 -8.49 -16.35 6.26
C LEU A 60 -8.70 -16.40 7.78
N PHE A 61 -7.82 -15.74 8.55
CA PHE A 61 -7.98 -15.64 10.00
C PHE A 61 -9.10 -14.66 10.39
N SER A 62 -9.29 -13.57 9.64
CA SER A 62 -10.33 -12.58 9.89
C SER A 62 -11.75 -13.14 9.85
N ASP A 63 -11.97 -14.27 9.19
CA ASP A 63 -13.26 -14.97 9.16
C ASP A 63 -13.55 -15.79 10.43
N GLN A 64 -12.56 -15.95 11.32
CA GLN A 64 -12.71 -16.77 12.52
C GLN A 64 -13.18 -15.94 13.72
N PRO A 65 -14.24 -16.37 14.46
CA PRO A 65 -14.78 -15.61 15.59
C PRO A 65 -13.75 -15.32 16.70
N TRP A 66 -12.89 -16.31 17.03
CA TRP A 66 -11.84 -16.16 18.03
C TRP A 66 -10.81 -15.09 17.64
N PHE A 67 -10.52 -14.95 16.34
CA PHE A 67 -9.56 -13.98 15.85
C PHE A 67 -10.17 -12.57 15.90
N GLN A 68 -11.45 -12.43 15.52
CA GLN A 68 -12.18 -11.16 15.63
C GLN A 68 -12.25 -10.66 17.08
N GLU A 69 -12.48 -11.55 18.05
CA GLU A 69 -12.46 -11.21 19.47
C GLU A 69 -11.09 -10.71 19.91
N LEU A 70 -10.01 -11.41 19.53
CA LEU A 70 -8.65 -10.99 19.85
C LEU A 70 -8.25 -9.66 19.17
N MET A 71 -8.77 -9.38 17.98
CA MET A 71 -8.50 -8.13 17.26
C MET A 71 -9.03 -6.88 17.99
N GLN A 72 -9.95 -7.03 18.96
CA GLN A 72 -10.38 -5.93 19.83
C GLN A 72 -9.30 -5.52 20.84
N ASN A 73 -8.34 -6.40 21.15
CA ASN A 73 -7.22 -6.09 22.02
C ASN A 73 -6.13 -5.33 21.23
N LEU A 74 -5.78 -4.13 21.69
CA LEU A 74 -4.80 -3.27 21.02
C LEU A 74 -3.41 -3.92 20.89
N LEU A 75 -2.95 -4.65 21.92
CA LEU A 75 -1.65 -5.32 21.87
C LEU A 75 -1.66 -6.42 20.81
N PHE A 76 -2.74 -7.20 20.76
CA PHE A 76 -2.87 -8.24 19.75
C PHE A 76 -2.96 -7.65 18.33
N SER A 77 -3.85 -6.68 18.11
CA SER A 77 -4.07 -6.12 16.77
C SER A 77 -2.89 -5.28 16.26
N ALA A 78 -2.39 -4.32 17.05
CA ALA A 78 -1.34 -3.42 16.59
C ALA A 78 0.05 -4.06 16.66
N VAL A 79 0.37 -4.74 17.76
CA VAL A 79 1.75 -5.24 17.98
C VAL A 79 1.94 -6.61 17.33
N LEU A 80 1.08 -7.59 17.60
CA LEU A 80 1.28 -8.94 17.08
C LEU A 80 0.88 -9.05 15.61
N VAL A 81 -0.32 -8.62 15.26
CA VAL A 81 -0.82 -8.69 13.88
C VAL A 81 -0.22 -7.58 13.02
N GLY A 82 -0.27 -6.33 13.48
CA GLY A 82 0.26 -5.19 12.74
C GLY A 82 1.79 -5.21 12.59
N GLY A 83 2.51 -5.31 13.71
CA GLY A 83 3.97 -5.21 13.75
C GLY A 83 4.71 -6.53 13.52
N LEU A 84 4.54 -7.50 14.42
CA LEU A 84 5.32 -8.74 14.43
C LEU A 84 5.08 -9.56 13.17
N SER A 85 3.83 -9.74 12.76
CA SER A 85 3.56 -10.48 11.52
C SER A 85 4.11 -9.75 10.30
N ALA A 86 3.97 -8.41 10.22
CA ALA A 86 4.53 -7.64 9.10
C ALA A 86 6.05 -7.80 9.02
N GLY A 87 6.75 -7.60 10.14
CA GLY A 87 8.20 -7.75 10.21
C GLY A 87 8.66 -9.17 9.89
N LEU A 88 7.94 -10.20 10.36
CA LEU A 88 8.29 -11.59 10.05
C LEU A 88 8.24 -11.87 8.54
N PHE A 89 7.14 -11.52 7.86
CA PHE A 89 7.03 -11.76 6.42
C PHE A 89 8.03 -10.91 5.62
N GLU A 90 8.23 -9.65 6.02
CA GLU A 90 9.13 -8.73 5.34
C GLU A 90 10.60 -9.14 5.47
N GLU A 91 11.08 -9.45 6.68
CA GLU A 91 12.47 -9.83 6.91
C GLU A 91 12.79 -11.21 6.32
N VAL A 92 11.85 -12.17 6.34
CA VAL A 92 12.04 -13.45 5.66
C VAL A 92 12.19 -13.24 4.16
N GLY A 93 11.29 -12.45 3.55
CA GLY A 93 11.40 -12.11 2.13
C GLY A 93 12.73 -11.41 1.79
N ARG A 94 13.14 -10.44 2.61
CA ARG A 94 14.38 -9.68 2.44
C ARG A 94 15.62 -10.57 2.58
N TYR A 95 15.63 -11.47 3.56
CA TYR A 95 16.68 -12.47 3.71
C TYR A 95 16.81 -13.33 2.44
N LEU A 96 15.70 -13.86 1.92
CA LEU A 96 15.72 -14.68 0.70
C LEU A 96 16.21 -13.87 -0.52
N ALA A 97 15.79 -12.59 -0.63
CA ALA A 97 16.22 -11.69 -1.69
C ALA A 97 17.75 -11.51 -1.73
N PHE A 98 18.35 -11.23 -0.58
CA PHE A 98 19.79 -11.01 -0.47
C PHE A 98 20.60 -12.30 -0.54
N ARG A 99 20.03 -13.41 -0.03
CA ARG A 99 20.69 -14.72 -0.06
C ARG A 99 20.75 -15.33 -1.46
N PHE A 100 19.72 -15.14 -2.29
CA PHE A 100 19.59 -15.82 -3.58
C PHE A 100 19.76 -14.89 -4.79
N PRO A 101 18.75 -14.12 -5.24
CA PRO A 101 18.84 -13.36 -6.49
C PRO A 101 19.82 -12.19 -6.44
N LEU A 102 20.09 -11.61 -5.26
CA LEU A 102 20.94 -10.43 -5.12
C LEU A 102 22.36 -10.73 -4.60
N LYS A 103 22.71 -12.00 -4.37
CA LYS A 103 24.00 -12.41 -3.79
C LYS A 103 25.24 -11.86 -4.52
N GLN A 104 25.14 -11.64 -5.82
CA GLN A 104 26.24 -11.14 -6.68
C GLN A 104 26.29 -9.61 -6.78
N VAL A 105 25.29 -8.91 -6.24
CA VAL A 105 25.15 -7.44 -6.37
C VAL A 105 25.00 -6.78 -4.99
N LEU A 106 25.50 -7.41 -3.93
CA LEU A 106 25.46 -6.85 -2.57
C LEU A 106 26.35 -5.60 -2.48
N SER A 107 25.74 -4.46 -2.19
CA SER A 107 26.41 -3.19 -1.92
C SER A 107 25.42 -2.23 -1.25
N TRP A 108 25.93 -1.23 -0.54
CA TRP A 108 25.09 -0.20 0.08
C TRP A 108 24.09 0.43 -0.91
N LYS A 109 24.58 0.84 -2.08
CA LYS A 109 23.76 1.43 -3.14
C LYS A 109 22.65 0.49 -3.65
N ASN A 110 22.92 -0.81 -3.69
CA ASN A 110 21.93 -1.80 -4.10
C ASN A 110 20.97 -2.18 -2.96
N GLY A 111 21.37 -1.99 -1.71
CA GLY A 111 20.46 -1.99 -0.56
C GLY A 111 19.44 -0.85 -0.65
N VAL A 112 19.90 0.37 -0.96
CA VAL A 112 19.00 1.52 -1.24
C VAL A 112 18.09 1.22 -2.42
N ALA A 113 18.63 0.65 -3.50
CA ALA A 113 17.84 0.26 -4.67
C ALA A 113 16.76 -0.80 -4.35
N TYR A 114 17.10 -1.79 -3.52
CA TYR A 114 16.13 -2.77 -3.02
C TYR A 114 15.03 -2.10 -2.21
N GLY A 115 15.40 -1.25 -1.24
CA GLY A 115 14.45 -0.51 -0.41
C GLY A 115 13.52 0.38 -1.23
N LEU A 116 14.06 1.05 -2.26
CA LEU A 116 13.27 1.85 -3.18
C LEU A 116 12.26 1.02 -3.98
N GLY A 117 12.65 -0.17 -4.43
CA GLY A 117 11.74 -1.09 -5.10
C GLY A 117 10.64 -1.60 -4.16
N HIS A 118 11.02 -2.00 -2.95
CA HIS A 118 10.12 -2.56 -1.94
C HIS A 118 9.12 -1.53 -1.41
N GLY A 119 9.62 -0.43 -0.82
CA GLY A 119 8.77 0.64 -0.29
C GLY A 119 8.07 1.43 -1.39
N GLY A 120 8.67 1.52 -2.59
CA GLY A 120 8.04 2.16 -3.74
C GLY A 120 6.79 1.44 -4.21
N ILE A 121 6.86 0.11 -4.39
CA ILE A 121 5.66 -0.66 -4.79
C ILE A 121 4.62 -0.70 -3.66
N GLU A 122 5.06 -0.78 -2.41
CA GLU A 122 4.19 -0.71 -1.24
C GLU A 122 3.38 0.58 -1.25
N ALA A 123 4.06 1.72 -1.35
CA ALA A 123 3.42 3.03 -1.39
C ALA A 123 2.44 3.13 -2.57
N MET A 124 2.83 2.70 -3.77
CA MET A 124 1.97 2.76 -4.94
C MET A 124 0.72 1.87 -4.81
N VAL A 125 0.89 0.62 -4.38
CA VAL A 125 -0.20 -0.37 -4.34
C VAL A 125 -1.13 -0.14 -3.15
N LEU A 126 -0.60 0.07 -1.95
CA LEU A 126 -1.44 0.21 -0.75
C LEU A 126 -1.99 1.62 -0.61
N VAL A 127 -1.16 2.65 -0.81
CA VAL A 127 -1.55 4.04 -0.54
C VAL A 127 -1.98 4.76 -1.83
N GLY A 128 -1.23 4.60 -2.92
CA GLY A 128 -1.50 5.25 -4.20
C GLY A 128 -2.84 4.83 -4.79
N MET A 129 -3.13 3.53 -4.81
CA MET A 129 -4.43 3.01 -5.28
C MET A 129 -5.58 3.49 -4.41
N THR A 130 -5.37 3.63 -3.10
CA THR A 130 -6.38 4.18 -2.17
C THR A 130 -6.70 5.64 -2.53
N TYR A 131 -5.69 6.47 -2.80
CA TYR A 131 -5.93 7.85 -3.24
C TYR A 131 -6.62 7.91 -4.61
N ILE A 132 -6.24 7.07 -5.57
CA ILE A 132 -6.94 6.98 -6.86
C ILE A 132 -8.41 6.66 -6.66
N ASN A 133 -8.71 5.65 -5.83
CA ASN A 133 -10.08 5.26 -5.50
C ASN A 133 -10.86 6.43 -4.86
N ASN A 134 -10.27 7.09 -3.87
CA ASN A 134 -10.88 8.24 -3.18
C ASN A 134 -11.17 9.41 -4.13
N ILE A 135 -10.28 9.70 -5.08
CA ILE A 135 -10.49 10.74 -6.10
C ILE A 135 -11.69 10.37 -6.98
N ILE A 136 -11.73 9.14 -7.49
CA ILE A 136 -12.83 8.66 -8.35
C ILE A 136 -14.17 8.78 -7.60
N ILE A 137 -14.23 8.27 -6.35
CA ILE A 137 -15.45 8.34 -5.55
C ILE A 137 -15.83 9.79 -5.25
N SER A 138 -14.87 10.66 -4.93
CA SER A 138 -15.13 12.08 -4.66
C SER A 138 -15.72 12.81 -5.87
N LEU A 139 -15.22 12.51 -7.06
CA LEU A 139 -15.78 13.04 -8.32
C LEU A 139 -17.20 12.53 -8.55
N MET A 140 -17.49 11.25 -8.26
CA MET A 140 -18.82 10.68 -8.37
C MET A 140 -19.81 11.29 -7.37
N ILE A 141 -19.36 11.58 -6.14
CA ILE A 141 -20.16 12.28 -5.12
C ILE A 141 -20.51 13.69 -5.63
N ASN A 142 -19.52 14.41 -6.14
CA ASN A 142 -19.72 15.78 -6.64
C ASN A 142 -20.57 15.84 -7.92
N ALA A 143 -20.52 14.81 -8.76
CA ALA A 143 -21.37 14.68 -9.94
C ALA A 143 -22.77 14.12 -9.66
N GLY A 144 -23.07 13.71 -8.41
CA GLY A 144 -24.35 13.10 -8.05
C GLY A 144 -24.57 11.67 -8.55
N THR A 145 -23.55 11.02 -9.14
CA THR A 145 -23.64 9.68 -9.74
C THR A 145 -23.30 8.54 -8.77
N PHE A 146 -22.78 8.87 -7.57
CA PHE A 146 -22.35 7.89 -6.56
C PHE A 146 -23.41 6.84 -6.21
N LYS A 147 -24.66 7.27 -5.96
CA LYS A 147 -25.76 6.37 -5.59
C LYS A 147 -26.13 5.38 -6.70
N ASN A 148 -25.99 5.79 -7.97
CA ASN A 148 -26.41 4.99 -9.11
C ASN A 148 -25.37 3.93 -9.52
N LEU A 149 -24.10 4.16 -9.23
CA LEU A 149 -22.98 3.32 -9.68
C LEU A 149 -22.37 2.46 -8.58
N ILE A 150 -22.42 2.90 -7.32
CA ILE A 150 -21.82 2.18 -6.17
C ILE A 150 -22.90 1.68 -5.19
N GLY A 151 -24.03 2.39 -5.06
CA GLY A 151 -25.16 1.99 -4.21
C GLY A 151 -25.76 0.60 -4.47
N PRO A 152 -25.68 0.00 -5.67
CA PRO A 152 -26.14 -1.37 -5.88
C PRO A 152 -25.23 -2.48 -5.31
N GLY A 153 -23.95 -2.17 -5.05
CA GLY A 153 -22.94 -3.15 -4.63
C GLY A 153 -22.44 -3.01 -3.19
N LEU A 154 -22.76 -1.90 -2.52
CA LEU A 154 -22.48 -1.66 -1.11
C LEU A 154 -23.80 -1.57 -0.34
N ASP A 155 -23.83 -2.10 0.89
CA ASP A 155 -24.95 -1.81 1.78
C ASP A 155 -25.04 -0.30 2.07
N ALA A 156 -26.25 0.16 2.43
CA ALA A 156 -26.52 1.59 2.61
C ALA A 156 -25.68 2.24 3.72
N ALA A 157 -25.32 1.48 4.76
CA ALA A 157 -24.53 1.97 5.88
C ALA A 157 -23.06 2.20 5.47
N THR A 158 -22.49 1.25 4.74
CA THR A 158 -21.13 1.33 4.19
C THR A 158 -21.02 2.45 3.16
N ALA A 159 -22.03 2.62 2.30
CA ALA A 159 -22.06 3.70 1.31
C ALA A 159 -22.09 5.10 1.97
N GLU A 160 -22.89 5.30 3.02
CA GLU A 160 -22.91 6.57 3.76
C GLU A 160 -21.62 6.77 4.58
N MET A 161 -21.01 5.71 5.13
CA MET A 161 -19.72 5.80 5.81
C MET A 161 -18.61 6.32 4.88
N VAL A 162 -18.45 5.71 3.69
CA VAL A 162 -17.45 6.13 2.69
C VAL A 162 -17.69 7.58 2.28
N LYS A 163 -18.94 7.94 2.02
CA LYS A 163 -19.32 9.30 1.64
C LYS A 163 -18.99 10.30 2.75
N ASN A 164 -19.28 9.99 4.00
CA ASN A 164 -18.97 10.84 5.14
C ASN A 164 -17.47 11.00 5.38
N GLN A 165 -16.68 9.94 5.18
CA GLN A 165 -15.22 10.01 5.27
C GLN A 165 -14.64 11.01 4.26
N LEU A 166 -15.13 11.01 3.02
CA LEU A 166 -14.63 11.89 1.94
C LEU A 166 -15.17 13.32 2.02
N ILE A 167 -16.41 13.52 2.47
CA ILE A 167 -16.99 14.85 2.63
C ILE A 167 -16.37 15.58 3.82
N ASN A 168 -16.14 14.87 4.93
CA ASN A 168 -15.62 15.43 6.17
C ASN A 168 -14.11 15.14 6.34
N THR A 169 -13.41 14.81 5.25
CA THR A 169 -11.95 14.73 5.31
C THR A 169 -11.42 16.11 5.73
N PRO A 170 -10.68 16.21 6.86
CA PRO A 170 -10.15 17.48 7.34
C PRO A 170 -9.19 18.14 6.32
#